data_AF-A0AA47N5E2-F1
#
_entry.id   AF-A0AA47N5E2-F1
#
_cell.length_a   1.000
_cell.length_b   1.000
_cell.length_c   1.000
_cell.angle_alpha   90.00
_cell.angle_beta   90.00
_cell.angle_gamma   90.00
#
_symmetry.space_group_name_H-M   'P 1'
#
loop_
_entity.id
_entity.type
_entity.pdbx_description
1 polymer ?
#
loop_
_entity_poly.entity_id
_entity_poly.type
_entity_poly.pdbx_seq_one_letter_code
_entity_poly.pdbx_strand_id
1 'polypeptide(L)'
;MNEVDHLLEHRFETLSLEDKLEVKRLGPHHPRDIGISQTAGKNIRAFNVEWFAKKKWLTASIQKKALFCFPCLLFGGSGGEVTWSRTGYKDLKHLSERITKHESSNSHLDNAMKLGLFGRVNVAVQITALTGAAVMSITGKWR
;
A
#
# COMPACT_ATOMS: atom_id res chain seq x y z
N MET A 1 0.89 12.61 -7.42
CA MET A 1 1.78 11.42 -7.48
C MET A 1 1.22 10.23 -6.67
N ASN A 2 0.83 10.42 -5.40
CA ASN A 2 0.24 9.36 -4.55
C ASN A 2 -1.30 9.29 -4.60
N GLU A 3 -1.94 10.16 -5.39
CA GLU A 3 -3.38 10.09 -5.66
C GLU A 3 -3.74 8.77 -6.34
N VAL A 4 -4.85 8.17 -5.91
CA VAL A 4 -5.28 6.87 -6.43
C VAL A 4 -5.52 6.93 -7.93
N ASP A 5 -6.13 8.01 -8.42
CA ASP A 5 -6.41 8.20 -9.85
C ASP A 5 -5.10 8.16 -10.67
N HIS A 6 -4.08 8.89 -10.22
CA HIS A 6 -2.75 8.87 -10.83
C HIS A 6 -2.09 7.48 -10.77
N LEU A 7 -2.14 6.78 -9.63
CA LEU A 7 -1.53 5.45 -9.43
C LEU A 7 -2.24 4.33 -10.20
N LEU A 8 -3.51 4.53 -10.57
CA LEU A 8 -4.25 3.60 -11.41
C LEU A 8 -3.88 3.77 -12.89
N GLU A 9 -3.60 4.99 -13.33
CA GLU A 9 -3.12 5.28 -14.68
C GLU A 9 -1.63 4.94 -14.84
N HIS A 10 -0.82 5.28 -13.85
CA HIS A 10 0.63 5.11 -13.81
C HIS A 10 0.98 4.04 -12.78
N ARG A 11 1.03 2.80 -13.26
CA ARG A 11 1.32 1.63 -12.44
C ARG A 11 2.56 1.83 -11.58
N PHE A 12 2.42 1.57 -10.27
CA PHE A 12 3.53 1.76 -9.32
C PHE A 12 4.79 1.01 -9.75
N GLU A 13 4.67 -0.16 -10.38
CA GLU A 13 5.81 -0.96 -10.83
C GLU A 13 6.63 -0.27 -11.93
N THR A 14 6.02 0.59 -12.75
CA THR A 14 6.68 1.27 -13.88
C THR A 14 7.35 2.58 -13.47
N LEU A 15 7.12 3.06 -12.24
CA LEU A 15 7.72 4.30 -11.73
C LEU A 15 9.23 4.14 -11.47
N SER A 16 9.96 5.26 -11.50
CA SER A 16 11.37 5.31 -11.09
C SER A 16 11.51 4.96 -9.59
N LEU A 17 12.72 4.58 -9.15
CA LEU A 17 12.94 4.30 -7.73
C LEU A 17 12.68 5.54 -6.86
N GLU A 18 13.09 6.71 -7.33
CA GLU A 18 12.87 7.99 -6.64
C GLU A 18 11.37 8.26 -6.45
N ASP A 19 10.58 8.16 -7.52
CA ASP A 19 9.13 8.35 -7.46
C ASP A 19 8.45 7.31 -6.56
N LYS A 20 8.90 6.05 -6.60
CA LYS A 20 8.38 5.00 -5.72
C LYS A 20 8.63 5.32 -4.24
N LEU A 21 9.81 5.83 -3.92
CA LEU A 21 10.15 6.25 -2.56
C LEU A 21 9.35 7.47 -2.14
N GLU A 22 9.10 8.42 -3.05
CA GLU A 22 8.27 9.59 -2.77
C GLU A 22 6.80 9.22 -2.55
N VAL A 23 6.22 8.34 -3.38
CA VAL A 23 4.89 7.78 -3.16
C VAL A 23 4.79 7.13 -1.76
N LYS A 24 5.79 6.33 -1.38
CA LYS A 24 5.85 5.75 -0.02
C LYS A 24 5.93 6.83 1.06
N ARG A 25 6.75 7.87 0.89
CA ARG A 25 6.93 8.96 1.86
C ARG A 25 5.65 9.75 2.08
N LEU A 26 4.94 10.07 1.00
CA LEU A 26 3.64 10.77 1.04
C LEU A 26 2.55 9.90 1.67
N GLY A 27 2.61 8.59 1.45
CA GLY A 27 1.62 7.65 1.96
C GLY A 27 0.25 7.77 1.29
N PRO A 28 -0.80 7.21 1.90
CA PRO A 28 -2.16 7.23 1.35
C PRO A 28 -2.71 8.65 1.23
N HIS A 29 -3.24 9.00 0.06
CA HIS A 29 -3.93 10.27 -0.14
C HIS A 29 -5.35 10.22 0.44
N HIS A 30 -5.73 11.20 1.27
CA HIS A 30 -7.06 11.31 1.87
C HIS A 30 -7.76 12.57 1.35
N PRO A 31 -8.50 12.47 0.24
CA PRO A 31 -9.23 13.61 -0.32
C PRO A 31 -10.34 14.08 0.64
N ARG A 32 -10.44 15.39 0.87
CA ARG A 32 -11.48 15.99 1.72
C ARG A 32 -12.86 15.96 1.05
N ASP A 33 -12.91 16.27 -0.23
CA ASP A 33 -14.16 16.39 -1.00
C ASP A 33 -14.45 15.13 -1.81
N ILE A 34 -14.54 14.00 -1.11
CA ILE A 34 -14.83 12.74 -1.76
C ILE A 34 -16.33 12.46 -1.83
N GLY A 35 -16.92 12.71 -3.00
CA GLY A 35 -18.34 12.51 -3.28
C GLY A 35 -18.76 11.05 -3.45
N ILE A 36 -18.34 10.15 -2.56
CA ILE A 36 -18.78 8.74 -2.55
C ILE A 36 -20.10 8.64 -1.80
N SER A 37 -21.14 8.22 -2.51
CA SER A 37 -22.45 7.92 -1.95
C SER A 37 -23.04 6.65 -2.56
N GLN A 38 -23.93 6.02 -1.80
CA GLN A 38 -24.66 4.82 -2.18
C GLN A 38 -26.15 5.06 -1.94
N THR A 39 -26.95 4.95 -3.00
CA THR A 39 -28.41 5.06 -2.92
C THR A 39 -29.03 3.69 -2.68
N ALA A 40 -29.97 3.61 -1.73
CA ALA A 40 -30.76 2.43 -1.43
C ALA A 40 -32.23 2.83 -1.28
N GLY A 41 -32.98 2.72 -2.38
CA GLY A 41 -34.34 3.27 -2.47
C GLY A 41 -34.32 4.79 -2.29
N LYS A 42 -35.05 5.30 -1.28
CA LYS A 42 -35.08 6.74 -0.93
C LYS A 42 -33.92 7.20 -0.04
N ASN A 43 -33.14 6.28 0.50
CA ASN A 43 -32.07 6.60 1.44
C ASN A 43 -30.73 6.76 0.69
N ILE A 44 -29.97 7.79 1.05
CA ILE A 44 -28.61 8.03 0.55
C ILE A 44 -27.64 7.85 1.72
N ARG A 45 -26.65 6.98 1.55
CA ARG A 45 -25.52 6.84 2.48
C ARG A 45 -24.31 7.53 1.86
N ALA A 46 -23.70 8.47 2.57
CA ALA A 46 -22.45 9.09 2.18
C ALA A 46 -21.27 8.45 2.92
N PHE A 47 -20.11 8.43 2.29
CA PHE A 47 -18.89 7.98 2.95
C PHE A 47 -18.51 8.95 4.09
N ASN A 48 -18.23 8.42 5.27
CA ASN A 48 -17.72 9.20 6.40
C ASN A 48 -16.19 9.28 6.32
N VAL A 49 -15.65 10.49 6.11
CA VAL A 49 -14.20 10.76 5.99
C VAL A 49 -13.39 10.37 7.24
N GLU A 50 -14.03 10.24 8.42
CA GLU A 50 -13.37 9.74 9.64
C GLU A 50 -12.81 8.32 9.48
N TRP A 51 -13.29 7.55 8.50
CA TRP A 51 -12.72 6.24 8.20
C TRP A 51 -11.24 6.31 7.84
N PHE A 52 -10.77 7.40 7.22
CA PHE A 52 -9.34 7.58 6.93
C PHE A 52 -8.50 7.71 8.21
N ALA A 53 -9.04 8.32 9.27
CA ALA A 53 -8.37 8.37 10.56
C ALA A 53 -8.35 6.99 11.25
N LYS A 54 -9.44 6.23 11.13
CA LYS A 54 -9.57 4.88 11.73
C LYS A 54 -8.70 3.84 11.03
N LYS A 55 -8.54 3.95 9.71
CA LYS A 55 -7.86 2.97 8.86
C LYS A 55 -6.81 3.68 8.02
N LYS A 56 -5.61 3.82 8.58
CA LYS A 56 -4.51 4.57 7.95
C LYS A 56 -4.08 4.06 6.58
N TRP A 57 -4.42 2.81 6.21
CA TRP A 57 -4.13 2.24 4.89
C TRP A 57 -5.19 2.60 3.83
N LEU A 58 -6.36 3.07 4.26
CA LEU A 58 -7.52 3.34 3.41
C LEU A 58 -7.29 4.62 2.62
N THR A 59 -7.52 4.56 1.32
CA THR A 59 -7.46 5.73 0.44
C THR A 59 -8.63 5.66 -0.54
N ALA A 60 -8.74 6.62 -1.44
CA ALA A 60 -9.86 6.68 -2.34
C ALA A 60 -9.56 7.45 -3.63
N SER A 61 -10.30 7.08 -4.67
CA SER A 61 -10.29 7.70 -5.99
C SER A 61 -11.46 8.68 -6.10
N ILE A 62 -11.16 9.91 -6.52
CA ILE A 62 -12.16 10.94 -6.77
C ILE A 62 -12.91 10.59 -8.05
N GLN A 63 -12.19 10.22 -9.11
CA GLN A 63 -12.80 9.93 -10.42
C GLN A 63 -13.71 8.70 -10.36
N LYS A 64 -13.25 7.58 -9.77
CA LYS A 64 -14.05 6.35 -9.67
C LYS A 64 -15.11 6.41 -8.58
N LYS A 65 -15.03 7.39 -7.66
CA LYS A 65 -15.86 7.46 -6.43
C LYS A 65 -15.85 6.10 -5.72
N ALA A 66 -14.66 5.64 -5.37
CA ALA A 66 -14.49 4.34 -4.73
C ALA A 66 -13.30 4.33 -3.76
N LEU A 67 -13.38 3.42 -2.79
CA LEU A 67 -12.36 3.22 -1.77
C LEU A 67 -11.33 2.18 -2.22
N PHE A 68 -10.09 2.37 -1.81
CA PHE A 68 -8.94 1.55 -2.16
C PHE A 68 -8.07 1.31 -0.94
N CYS A 69 -7.22 0.29 -1.02
CA CYS A 69 -6.21 0.01 -0.02
C CYS A 69 -4.85 0.39 -0.58
N PHE A 70 -4.16 1.34 0.05
CA PHE A 70 -2.90 1.86 -0.44
C PHE A 70 -1.81 0.79 -0.64
N PRO A 71 -1.46 -0.06 0.33
CA PRO A 71 -0.46 -1.10 0.09
C PRO A 71 -0.88 -2.08 -1.02
N CYS A 72 -2.18 -2.42 -1.10
CA CYS A 72 -2.68 -3.31 -2.16
C CYS A 72 -2.71 -2.63 -3.54
N LEU A 73 -2.89 -1.31 -3.61
CA LEU A 73 -2.80 -0.53 -4.83
C LEU A 73 -1.36 -0.55 -5.38
N LEU A 74 -0.36 -0.48 -4.50
CA LEU A 74 1.05 -0.43 -4.90
C LEU A 74 1.66 -1.80 -5.20
N PHE A 75 1.32 -2.83 -4.40
CA PHE A 75 1.97 -4.15 -4.44
C PHE A 75 1.01 -5.30 -4.80
N GLY A 76 -0.25 -5.01 -5.07
CA GLY A 76 -1.27 -6.01 -5.40
C GLY A 76 -1.00 -6.69 -6.74
N GLY A 77 -0.89 -8.03 -6.70
CA GLY A 77 -0.79 -8.88 -7.89
C GLY A 77 -2.11 -9.54 -8.27
N SER A 78 -2.09 -10.33 -9.35
CA SER A 78 -3.28 -11.02 -9.92
C SER A 78 -3.96 -12.02 -8.96
N GLY A 79 -3.29 -12.45 -7.89
CA GLY A 79 -3.86 -13.33 -6.86
C GLY A 79 -4.46 -12.59 -5.66
N GLY A 80 -4.38 -11.26 -5.61
CA GLY A 80 -4.93 -10.43 -4.53
C GLY A 80 -6.37 -10.00 -4.77
N GLU A 81 -6.96 -9.33 -3.77
CA GLU A 81 -8.32 -8.80 -3.92
C GLU A 81 -8.33 -7.57 -4.88
N VAL A 82 -8.77 -7.80 -6.10
CA VAL A 82 -8.82 -6.79 -7.18
C VAL A 82 -9.66 -5.57 -6.80
N THR A 83 -10.69 -5.76 -5.95
CA THR A 83 -11.56 -4.69 -5.47
C THR A 83 -10.81 -3.57 -4.77
N TRP A 84 -9.80 -3.88 -3.96
CA TRP A 84 -9.07 -2.85 -3.20
C TRP A 84 -7.85 -2.29 -3.92
N SER A 85 -7.47 -2.88 -5.06
CA SER A 85 -6.26 -2.53 -5.80
C SER A 85 -6.52 -1.93 -7.17
N ARG A 86 -7.64 -2.24 -7.83
CA ARG A 86 -7.89 -1.84 -9.23
C ARG A 86 -9.28 -1.27 -9.50
N THR A 87 -10.34 -1.93 -9.02
CA THR A 87 -11.72 -1.52 -9.36
C THR A 87 -12.32 -0.54 -8.37
N GLY A 88 -11.97 -0.68 -7.09
CA GLY A 88 -12.46 0.15 -6.00
C GLY A 88 -13.72 -0.40 -5.33
N TYR A 89 -13.80 -0.24 -4.01
CA TYR A 89 -14.95 -0.64 -3.19
C TYR A 89 -15.98 0.49 -3.07
N LYS A 90 -17.26 0.18 -3.28
CA LYS A 90 -18.36 1.18 -3.31
C LYS A 90 -19.53 0.87 -2.38
N ASP A 91 -19.58 -0.31 -1.78
CA ASP A 91 -20.72 -0.73 -0.96
C ASP A 91 -20.61 -0.18 0.47
N LEU A 92 -21.15 1.01 0.68
CA LEU A 92 -21.08 1.69 1.97
C LEU A 92 -21.92 1.02 3.06
N LYS A 93 -22.95 0.24 2.70
CA LYS A 93 -23.80 -0.49 3.65
C LYS A 93 -22.99 -1.54 4.44
N HIS A 94 -22.07 -2.25 3.77
CA HIS A 94 -21.28 -3.32 4.39
C HIS A 94 -19.80 -2.90 4.59
N LEU A 95 -19.52 -1.59 4.55
CA LEU A 95 -18.15 -1.07 4.58
C LEU A 95 -17.37 -1.53 5.80
N SER A 96 -17.96 -1.43 7.00
CA SER A 96 -17.26 -1.80 8.23
C SER A 96 -16.84 -3.27 8.24
N GLU A 97 -17.76 -4.17 7.88
CA GLU A 97 -17.48 -5.60 7.77
C GLU A 97 -16.41 -5.89 6.73
N ARG A 98 -16.52 -5.26 5.55
CA ARG A 98 -15.57 -5.49 4.46
C ARG A 98 -14.18 -4.98 4.78
N ILE A 99 -14.06 -3.85 5.47
CA ILE A 99 -12.79 -3.32 5.96
C ILE A 99 -12.14 -4.31 6.93
N THR A 100 -12.87 -4.79 7.94
CA THR A 100 -12.35 -5.74 8.94
C THR A 100 -11.87 -7.02 8.28
N LYS A 101 -12.66 -7.56 7.33
CA LYS A 101 -12.27 -8.76 6.58
C LYS A 101 -11.06 -8.53 5.67
N HIS A 102 -10.95 -7.35 5.07
CA HIS A 102 -9.84 -7.03 4.17
C HIS A 102 -8.53 -6.88 4.93
N GLU A 103 -8.52 -6.13 6.04
CA GLU A 103 -7.29 -5.84 6.78
C GLU A 103 -6.66 -7.08 7.42
N SER A 104 -7.46 -8.12 7.71
CA SER A 104 -6.97 -9.40 8.21
C SER A 104 -6.59 -10.40 7.09
N SER A 105 -6.73 -10.03 5.82
CA SER A 105 -6.44 -10.95 4.71
C SER A 105 -4.94 -11.08 4.46
N ASN A 106 -4.48 -12.29 4.07
CA ASN A 106 -3.08 -12.53 3.73
C ASN A 106 -2.56 -11.58 2.65
N SER A 107 -3.40 -11.25 1.66
CA SER A 107 -3.03 -10.30 0.59
C SER A 107 -2.77 -8.90 1.15
N HIS A 108 -3.60 -8.41 2.09
CA HIS A 108 -3.36 -7.12 2.72
C HIS A 108 -2.07 -7.14 3.55
N LEU A 109 -1.89 -8.16 4.39
CA LEU A 109 -0.73 -8.27 5.28
C LEU A 109 0.60 -8.35 4.51
N ASP A 110 0.66 -9.16 3.46
CA ASP A 110 1.83 -9.27 2.58
C ASP A 110 2.17 -7.94 1.91
N ASN A 111 1.16 -7.26 1.34
CA ASN A 111 1.37 -5.96 0.70
C ASN A 111 1.76 -4.86 1.70
N ALA A 112 1.19 -4.88 2.91
CA ALA A 112 1.56 -3.95 3.97
C ALA A 112 3.01 -4.19 4.45
N MET A 113 3.44 -5.46 4.55
CA MET A 113 4.82 -5.82 4.86
C MET A 113 5.78 -5.35 3.77
N LYS A 114 5.47 -5.61 2.50
CA LYS A 114 6.24 -5.11 1.34
C LYS A 114 6.40 -3.60 1.40
N LEU A 115 5.32 -2.85 1.62
CA LEU A 115 5.37 -1.40 1.77
C LEU A 115 6.27 -0.98 2.94
N GLY A 116 6.18 -1.66 4.10
CA GLY A 116 6.99 -1.39 5.27
C GLY A 116 8.50 -1.55 5.01
N LEU A 117 8.89 -2.63 4.32
CA LEU A 117 10.28 -2.96 3.99
C LEU A 117 10.83 -2.18 2.79
N PHE A 118 9.98 -1.72 1.88
CA PHE A 118 10.40 -1.05 0.66
C PHE A 118 11.31 0.15 0.92
N GLY A 119 12.51 0.21 0.34
CA GLY A 119 13.47 1.29 0.59
C GLY A 119 14.18 1.24 1.94
N ARG A 120 13.88 0.25 2.81
CA ARG A 120 14.69 -0.06 4.00
C ARG A 120 15.74 -1.10 3.65
N VAL A 121 16.66 -0.77 2.76
CA VAL A 121 17.85 -1.60 2.54
C VAL A 121 18.88 -1.18 3.57
N ASN A 122 19.09 -2.03 4.57
CA ASN A 122 19.99 -1.78 5.68
C ASN A 122 21.43 -1.98 5.19
N VAL A 123 22.26 -0.93 5.22
CA VAL A 123 23.70 -0.98 4.93
C VAL A 123 24.40 -2.10 5.71
N ALA A 124 23.83 -2.52 6.85
CA ALA A 124 24.31 -3.64 7.67
C ALA A 124 24.43 -4.99 6.92
N VAL A 125 23.57 -5.31 5.95
CA VAL A 125 23.68 -6.58 5.19
C VAL A 125 24.90 -6.58 4.27
N GLN A 126 25.38 -5.39 3.85
CA GLN A 126 26.62 -5.27 3.09
C GLN A 126 27.87 -5.32 3.98
N ILE A 127 27.79 -4.90 5.25
CA ILE A 127 28.91 -4.98 6.19
C ILE A 127 29.23 -6.43 6.57
N THR A 128 28.21 -7.28 6.75
CA THR A 128 28.43 -8.70 7.09
C THR A 128 29.13 -9.48 5.97
N ALA A 129 28.93 -9.07 4.71
CA ALA A 129 29.64 -9.64 3.55
C ALA A 129 31.13 -9.21 3.49
N LEU A 130 31.47 -8.03 4.03
CA LEU A 130 32.86 -7.56 4.13
C LEU A 130 33.61 -8.18 5.32
N THR A 131 32.93 -8.46 6.43
CA THR A 131 33.55 -9.14 7.58
C THR A 131 33.77 -10.63 7.35
N GLY A 132 33.01 -11.26 6.44
CA GLY A 132 33.19 -12.67 6.05
C GLY A 132 34.41 -12.92 5.15
N ALA A 133 34.87 -11.93 4.39
CA ALA A 133 36.04 -12.06 3.51
C ALA A 133 37.37 -11.84 4.25
N ALA A 134 37.38 -11.16 5.40
CA ALA A 134 38.60 -10.83 6.14
C ALA A 134 39.19 -12.00 6.97
N VAL A 135 38.46 -13.09 7.18
CA VAL A 135 38.97 -14.26 7.94
C VAL A 135 39.91 -15.13 7.09
N MET A 136 39.95 -14.95 5.76
CA MET A 136 40.80 -15.75 4.86
C MET A 136 42.21 -15.17 4.62
N SER A 137 42.67 -14.16 5.36
CA SER A 137 43.99 -13.55 5.09
C SER A 137 44.86 -13.19 6.30
N ILE A 138 44.50 -13.55 7.53
CA ILE A 138 45.37 -13.33 8.70
C ILE A 138 45.42 -14.61 9.56
N THR A 139 46.31 -15.52 9.18
CA THR A 139 47.34 -16.17 10.02
C THR A 139 47.91 -17.37 9.25
N GLY A 140 48.94 -17.10 8.45
CA GLY A 140 49.85 -18.15 8.00
C GLY A 140 50.80 -18.59 9.12
N LYS A 141 51.20 -19.87 9.04
CA LYS A 141 52.40 -20.53 9.62
C LYS A 141 52.63 -20.44 11.13
N TRP A 142 52.53 -21.60 11.79
CA TRP A 142 53.49 -22.02 12.81
C TRP A 142 53.95 -23.45 12.54
N ARG A 143 55.26 -23.57 12.33
CA ARG A 143 56.19 -24.72 12.39
C ARG A 143 55.76 -26.10 11.89
#